data_AF-A0A2V8NQW0-F1
#
_entry.id   AF-A0A2V8NQW0-F1
#
_cell.length_a   1.000
_cell.length_b   1.000
_cell.length_c   1.000
_cell.angle_alpha   90.00
_cell.angle_beta   90.00
_cell.angle_gamma   90.00
#
_symmetry.space_group_name_H-M   'P 1'
#
loop_
_entity.id
_entity.type
_entity.pdbx_description
1 polymer ?
#
loop_
_entity_poly.entity_id
_entity_poly.type
_entity_poly.pdbx_seq_one_letter_code
_entity_poly.pdbx_strand_id
1 'polypeptide(L)'
;MKELFAGEVSALLDRLAELAEEDRHARDVRTEDLKEALIAVTACLPVYRTYIRDSHISETDRAWIEKAIAVAGKGPAFTFLRRVLLVEPAWYLQQRKQEYLLFAMRWQQFTGPVMAKGLEDTAFYAHNPLVSVNEVGGDSNGPELYFGVEEFHRRNLERHTGSPHTMNASSTHDTKRSEDVRARINVLSDVPEEWARCLRRWSRLNPSESAPDRNEQVLIYQSMLGAWPIEPDRLKQYVRKALREGKTHTNWIDVNEKYEERVLSFVETLYRNEDFLKDFTRFQKKLAYFGALYSLSQLVLKLTSPGIAEFYRGTELWDFSLADPDNRRPADFNACIQTLDGLKQDARPKELLKNWSDGRIKMYVTWKVLNFRRLHSDLFLDGDYIPLHVTAPRQDHIIAFARRLQGQCCVVAVPRLLAKLTRPGSPPLGEKIWQDTEIELPPGMPAHWTNVLTNEELSLPLRVSALFSALPLSVVSG
;
A
#
# COMPACT_ATOMS: atom_id res chain seq x y z
N MET A 1 -23.05 0.48 6.93
CA MET A 1 -23.82 0.64 8.18
C MET A 1 -25.32 0.43 7.97
N LYS A 2 -26.00 1.28 7.20
CA LYS A 2 -27.46 1.21 7.02
C LYS A 2 -27.96 -0.10 6.38
N GLU A 3 -27.17 -0.71 5.49
CA GLU A 3 -27.54 -1.94 4.78
C GLU A 3 -26.97 -3.18 5.48
N LEU A 4 -25.65 -3.31 5.54
CA LEU A 4 -24.97 -4.52 6.03
C LEU A 4 -24.98 -4.70 7.56
N PHE A 5 -25.21 -3.62 8.33
CA PHE A 5 -25.09 -3.64 9.79
C PHE A 5 -26.31 -3.00 10.47
N ALA A 6 -27.48 -3.13 9.87
CA ALA A 6 -28.71 -2.54 10.38
C ALA A 6 -29.03 -3.05 11.80
N GLY A 7 -28.79 -4.34 12.06
CA GLY A 7 -29.00 -4.97 13.36
C GLY A 7 -28.09 -4.41 14.46
N GLU A 8 -26.78 -4.29 14.19
CA GLU A 8 -25.81 -3.72 15.14
C GLU A 8 -26.09 -2.25 15.42
N VAL A 9 -26.47 -1.48 14.38
CA VAL A 9 -26.86 -0.07 14.55
C VAL A 9 -28.12 0.04 15.40
N SER A 10 -29.13 -0.81 15.18
CA SER A 10 -30.36 -0.82 16.00
C SER A 10 -30.04 -1.14 17.46
N ALA A 11 -29.28 -2.20 17.72
CA ALA A 11 -28.93 -2.59 19.08
C ALA A 11 -28.12 -1.52 19.84
N LEU A 12 -27.20 -0.85 19.15
CA LEU A 12 -26.48 0.29 19.73
C LEU A 12 -27.41 1.49 19.95
N LEU A 13 -28.30 1.78 19.01
CA LEU A 13 -29.24 2.89 19.13
C LEU A 13 -30.20 2.69 20.31
N ASP A 14 -30.75 1.49 20.48
CA ASP A 14 -31.65 1.15 21.59
C ASP A 14 -30.94 1.41 22.93
N ARG A 15 -29.69 0.92 23.06
CA ARG A 15 -28.89 1.17 24.26
C ARG A 15 -28.54 2.64 24.47
N LEU A 16 -28.27 3.39 23.40
CA LEU A 16 -27.98 4.81 23.48
C LEU A 16 -29.22 5.61 23.92
N ALA A 17 -30.41 5.22 23.46
CA ALA A 17 -31.67 5.82 23.85
C ALA A 17 -31.98 5.57 25.34
N GLU A 18 -31.79 4.35 25.85
CA GLU A 18 -31.91 4.03 27.30
C GLU A 18 -30.97 4.89 28.18
N LEU A 19 -29.76 5.18 27.69
CA LEU A 19 -28.85 6.08 28.39
C LEU A 19 -29.31 7.53 28.32
N ALA A 20 -29.94 7.94 27.22
CA ALA A 20 -30.41 9.31 26.99
C ALA A 20 -31.63 9.66 27.86
N GLU A 21 -32.59 8.74 28.01
CA GLU A 21 -33.83 8.94 28.80
C GLU A 21 -33.53 9.37 30.25
N GLU A 22 -32.43 8.89 30.81
CA GLU A 22 -32.02 9.11 32.19
C GLU A 22 -31.13 10.36 32.36
N ASP A 23 -30.69 10.98 31.26
CA ASP A 23 -29.89 12.19 31.27
C ASP A 23 -30.75 13.41 30.95
N ARG A 24 -30.91 14.34 31.92
CA ARG A 24 -31.69 15.58 31.74
C ARG A 24 -31.25 16.45 30.54
N HIS A 25 -30.02 16.29 30.06
CA HIS A 25 -29.47 17.01 28.91
C HIS A 25 -29.66 16.26 27.58
N ALA A 26 -30.12 15.00 27.62
CA ALA A 26 -30.31 14.16 26.44
C ALA A 26 -31.71 13.54 26.32
N ARG A 27 -32.53 13.51 27.38
CA ARG A 27 -33.85 12.87 27.40
C ARG A 27 -34.86 13.42 26.39
N ASP A 28 -34.69 14.69 25.99
CA ASP A 28 -35.54 15.36 25.01
C ASP A 28 -34.96 15.27 23.58
N VAL A 29 -33.82 14.59 23.40
CA VAL A 29 -33.21 14.35 22.09
C VAL A 29 -33.96 13.23 21.39
N ARG A 30 -34.35 13.47 20.13
CA ARG A 30 -35.11 12.48 19.36
C ARG A 30 -34.21 11.30 19.01
N THR A 31 -34.77 10.09 19.00
CA THR A 31 -34.06 8.86 18.62
C THR A 31 -33.41 8.94 17.24
N GLU A 32 -34.04 9.64 16.27
CA GLU A 32 -33.45 9.82 14.95
C GLU A 32 -32.19 10.70 14.98
N ASP A 33 -32.15 11.72 15.86
CA ASP A 33 -30.96 12.57 16.03
C ASP A 33 -29.81 11.79 16.69
N LEU A 34 -30.13 10.89 17.63
CA LEU A 34 -29.15 9.95 18.23
C LEU A 34 -28.60 8.97 17.20
N LYS A 35 -29.46 8.45 16.32
CA LYS A 35 -29.09 7.54 15.23
C LYS A 35 -28.18 8.24 14.22
N GLU A 36 -28.52 9.46 13.84
CA GLU A 36 -27.70 10.28 12.96
C GLU A 36 -26.32 10.51 13.57
N ALA A 37 -26.26 10.94 14.85
CA ALA A 37 -25.00 11.14 15.56
C ALA A 37 -24.16 9.85 15.62
N LEU A 38 -24.77 8.70 15.96
CA LEU A 38 -24.10 7.41 16.02
C LEU A 38 -23.48 7.04 14.65
N ILE A 39 -24.25 7.13 13.57
CA ILE A 39 -23.78 6.80 12.22
C ILE A 39 -22.69 7.78 11.77
N ALA A 40 -22.92 9.08 11.92
CA ALA A 40 -21.99 10.11 11.45
C ALA A 40 -20.65 10.03 12.19
N VAL A 41 -20.66 9.92 13.52
CA VAL A 41 -19.42 9.79 14.33
C VAL A 41 -18.68 8.50 14.01
N THR A 42 -19.40 7.39 13.81
CA THR A 42 -18.77 6.12 13.41
C THR A 42 -18.15 6.21 12.02
N ALA A 43 -18.79 6.89 11.07
CA ALA A 43 -18.25 7.11 9.72
C ALA A 43 -17.03 8.06 9.71
N CYS A 44 -16.97 9.01 10.65
CA CYS A 44 -15.89 9.99 10.76
C CYS A 44 -14.72 9.55 11.64
N LEU A 45 -14.75 8.34 12.23
CA LEU A 45 -13.64 7.82 13.01
C LEU A 45 -12.46 7.49 12.10
N PRO A 46 -11.28 8.13 12.27
CA PRO A 46 -10.15 7.97 11.34
C PRO A 46 -9.28 6.73 11.63
N VAL A 47 -9.69 5.90 12.58
CA VAL A 47 -9.00 4.67 13.00
C VAL A 47 -10.01 3.52 13.01
N TYR A 48 -9.54 2.27 12.91
CA TYR A 48 -10.43 1.10 12.98
C TYR A 48 -11.25 1.08 14.28
N ARG A 49 -10.62 1.43 15.40
CA ARG A 49 -11.22 1.48 16.73
C ARG A 49 -10.31 2.17 17.72
N THR A 50 -10.91 2.59 18.84
CA THR A 50 -10.21 2.96 20.07
C THR A 50 -10.08 1.75 21.02
N TYR A 51 -9.34 1.92 22.12
CA TYR A 51 -9.03 0.85 23.09
C TYR A 51 -9.37 1.19 24.55
N ILE A 52 -10.50 1.85 24.77
CA ILE A 52 -11.09 2.11 26.09
C ILE A 52 -11.55 0.79 26.71
N ARG A 53 -10.99 0.43 27.87
CA ARG A 53 -11.26 -0.82 28.60
C ARG A 53 -11.71 -0.59 30.04
N ASP A 54 -11.44 0.60 30.57
CA ASP A 54 -11.81 1.02 31.91
C ASP A 54 -12.10 2.53 31.92
N SER A 55 -12.13 3.13 33.11
CA SER A 55 -12.41 4.56 33.28
C SER A 55 -11.28 5.49 32.86
N HIS A 56 -10.09 4.97 32.58
CA HIS A 56 -8.94 5.73 32.10
C HIS A 56 -8.89 5.67 30.57
N ILE A 57 -9.02 6.83 29.95
CA ILE A 57 -8.98 6.99 28.49
C ILE A 57 -7.65 7.61 28.13
N SER A 58 -6.91 6.94 27.24
CA SER A 58 -5.65 7.47 26.72
C SER A 58 -5.88 8.80 25.99
N GLU A 59 -4.89 9.70 26.02
CA GLU A 59 -4.96 10.97 25.27
C GLU A 59 -5.19 10.73 23.77
N THR A 60 -4.61 9.65 23.24
CA THR A 60 -4.77 9.23 21.83
C THR A 60 -6.21 8.82 21.51
N ASP A 61 -6.82 7.94 22.30
CA ASP A 61 -8.21 7.50 22.07
C ASP A 61 -9.18 8.68 22.19
N ARG A 62 -8.95 9.55 23.19
CA ARG A 62 -9.72 10.80 23.35
C ARG A 62 -9.59 11.67 22.11
N ALA A 63 -8.37 11.93 21.64
CA ALA A 63 -8.13 12.77 20.46
C ALA A 63 -8.84 12.22 19.22
N TRP A 64 -8.89 10.89 19.02
CA TRP A 64 -9.61 10.29 17.90
C TRP A 64 -11.13 10.45 17.99
N ILE A 65 -11.71 10.22 19.17
CA ILE A 65 -13.15 10.42 19.40
C ILE A 65 -13.52 11.90 19.19
N GLU A 66 -12.73 12.82 19.73
CA GLU A 66 -12.97 14.26 19.59
C GLU A 66 -12.86 14.70 18.13
N LYS A 67 -11.86 14.22 17.40
CA LYS A 67 -11.71 14.49 15.96
C LYS A 67 -12.92 13.97 15.17
N ALA A 68 -13.39 12.76 15.47
CA ALA A 68 -14.56 12.19 14.83
C ALA A 68 -15.82 13.02 15.11
N ILE A 69 -16.05 13.43 16.36
CA ILE A 69 -17.18 14.28 16.76
C ILE A 69 -17.12 15.64 16.05
N ALA A 70 -15.95 16.29 16.03
CA ALA A 70 -15.76 17.60 15.44
C ALA A 70 -16.08 17.64 13.93
N VAL A 71 -15.78 16.55 13.21
CA VAL A 71 -16.11 16.41 11.78
C VAL A 71 -17.57 16.00 11.59
N ALA A 72 -18.09 15.10 12.42
CA ALA A 72 -19.41 14.50 12.23
C ALA A 72 -20.57 15.49 12.43
N GLY A 73 -20.47 16.41 13.40
CA GLY A 73 -21.53 17.39 13.61
C GLY A 73 -21.54 18.04 15.00
N LYS A 74 -22.57 18.87 15.24
CA LYS A 74 -22.80 19.57 16.51
C LYS A 74 -24.27 19.45 16.90
N GLY A 75 -24.53 19.56 18.20
CA GLY A 75 -25.89 19.54 18.75
C GLY A 75 -26.03 18.57 19.91
N PRO A 76 -27.20 18.55 20.57
CA PRO A 76 -27.42 17.76 21.79
C PRO A 76 -27.09 16.27 21.65
N ALA A 77 -27.46 15.64 20.53
CA ALA A 77 -27.16 14.24 20.23
C ALA A 77 -25.64 13.96 20.17
N PHE A 78 -24.89 14.80 19.46
CA PHE A 78 -23.43 14.68 19.35
C PHE A 78 -22.73 14.94 20.69
N THR A 79 -23.17 15.96 21.44
CA THR A 79 -22.64 16.26 22.76
C THR A 79 -22.90 15.12 23.75
N PHE A 80 -24.09 14.50 23.68
CA PHE A 80 -24.41 13.34 24.49
C PHE A 80 -23.56 12.12 24.09
N LEU A 81 -23.52 11.78 22.80
CA LEU A 81 -22.71 10.66 22.31
C LEU A 81 -21.23 10.82 22.66
N ARG A 82 -20.67 12.04 22.56
CA ARG A 82 -19.31 12.34 23.02
C ARG A 82 -19.12 11.93 24.49
N ARG A 83 -20.02 12.34 25.38
CA ARG A 83 -19.96 11.98 26.81
C ARG A 83 -20.05 10.47 27.03
N VAL A 84 -20.90 9.79 26.27
CA VAL A 84 -21.03 8.33 26.33
C VAL A 84 -19.73 7.64 25.89
N LEU A 85 -19.19 8.01 24.73
CA LEU A 85 -17.96 7.42 24.19
C LEU A 85 -16.72 7.71 25.05
N LEU A 86 -16.69 8.88 25.70
CA LEU A 86 -15.62 9.26 26.63
C LEU A 86 -15.89 8.85 28.08
N VAL A 87 -16.93 8.06 28.35
CA VAL A 87 -17.23 7.55 29.70
C VAL A 87 -17.31 8.68 30.74
N GLU A 88 -17.90 9.82 30.34
CA GLU A 88 -18.05 11.07 31.07
C GLU A 88 -19.53 11.34 31.39
N PRO A 89 -20.19 10.53 32.24
CA PRO A 89 -21.57 10.78 32.64
C PRO A 89 -21.69 12.11 33.39
N ALA A 90 -22.88 12.70 33.40
CA ALA A 90 -23.17 13.85 34.25
C ALA A 90 -22.94 13.53 35.73
N TRP A 91 -22.72 14.55 36.57
CA TRP A 91 -22.41 14.38 37.99
C TRP A 91 -23.48 13.60 38.77
N TYR A 92 -24.76 13.64 38.36
CA TYR A 92 -25.87 12.89 38.97
C TYR A 92 -26.04 11.46 38.40
N LEU A 93 -25.21 11.06 37.43
CA LEU A 93 -25.22 9.74 36.79
C LEU A 93 -23.89 8.98 36.96
N GLN A 94 -23.04 9.37 37.91
CA GLN A 94 -21.74 8.71 38.12
C GLN A 94 -21.87 7.21 38.42
N GLN A 95 -22.96 6.79 39.08
CA GLN A 95 -23.30 5.40 39.33
C GLN A 95 -23.50 4.57 38.05
N ARG A 96 -23.82 5.23 36.92
CA ARG A 96 -24.03 4.59 35.61
C ARG A 96 -22.78 4.58 34.73
N LYS A 97 -21.61 4.98 35.26
CA LYS A 97 -20.35 5.02 34.50
C LYS A 97 -20.01 3.67 33.84
N GLN A 98 -20.33 2.56 34.51
CA GLN A 98 -20.15 1.22 33.96
C GLN A 98 -20.98 1.00 32.68
N GLU A 99 -22.17 1.56 32.60
CA GLU A 99 -23.04 1.42 31.43
C GLU A 99 -22.52 2.21 30.22
N TYR A 100 -21.92 3.38 30.46
CA TYR A 100 -21.24 4.17 29.43
C TYR A 100 -20.00 3.41 28.90
N LEU A 101 -19.22 2.81 29.80
CA LEU A 101 -18.08 1.99 29.44
C LEU A 101 -18.50 0.79 28.58
N LEU A 102 -19.55 0.06 28.97
CA LEU A 102 -20.08 -1.06 28.19
C LEU A 102 -20.55 -0.62 26.79
N PHE A 103 -21.19 0.54 26.68
CA PHE A 103 -21.57 1.11 25.40
C PHE A 103 -20.32 1.41 24.54
N ALA A 104 -19.35 2.15 25.08
CA ALA A 104 -18.12 2.49 24.36
C ALA A 104 -17.37 1.23 23.89
N MET A 105 -17.28 0.21 24.75
CA MET A 105 -16.67 -1.08 24.38
C MET A 105 -17.42 -1.79 23.25
N ARG A 106 -18.76 -1.77 23.25
CA ARG A 106 -19.56 -2.36 22.18
C ARG A 106 -19.42 -1.58 20.87
N TRP A 107 -19.42 -0.25 20.95
CA TRP A 107 -19.15 0.61 19.79
C TRP A 107 -17.77 0.34 19.19
N GLN A 108 -16.72 0.18 20.01
CA GLN A 108 -15.37 -0.19 19.53
C GLN A 108 -15.30 -1.56 18.83
N GLN A 109 -16.19 -2.51 19.17
CA GLN A 109 -16.30 -3.77 18.44
C GLN A 109 -16.95 -3.60 17.07
N PHE A 110 -17.83 -2.59 16.94
CA PHE A 110 -18.59 -2.29 15.74
C PHE A 110 -17.80 -1.46 14.73
N THR A 111 -16.98 -0.51 15.17
CA THR A 111 -16.24 0.41 14.27
C THR A 111 -15.26 -0.32 13.34
N GLY A 112 -14.65 -1.42 13.79
CA GLY A 112 -13.67 -2.18 13.00
C GLY A 112 -14.27 -2.77 11.71
N PRO A 113 -15.34 -3.59 11.80
CA PRO A 113 -16.06 -4.07 10.62
C PRO A 113 -16.60 -2.94 9.73
N VAL A 114 -17.03 -1.80 10.30
CA VAL A 114 -17.48 -0.65 9.53
C VAL A 114 -16.34 -0.06 8.69
N MET A 115 -15.15 0.12 9.27
CA MET A 115 -13.97 0.59 8.55
C MET A 115 -13.61 -0.36 7.41
N ALA A 116 -13.46 -1.66 7.70
CA ALA A 116 -13.10 -2.65 6.68
C ALA A 116 -14.13 -2.71 5.53
N LYS A 117 -15.43 -2.78 5.85
CA LYS A 117 -16.49 -2.87 4.83
C LYS A 117 -16.79 -1.56 4.12
N GLY A 118 -16.56 -0.41 4.76
CA GLY A 118 -16.80 0.91 4.18
C GLY A 118 -15.62 1.41 3.34
N LEU A 119 -14.40 1.29 3.86
CA LEU A 119 -13.19 1.77 3.21
C LEU A 119 -12.63 0.72 2.24
N GLU A 120 -12.24 -0.45 2.77
CA GLU A 120 -11.45 -1.42 2.01
C GLU A 120 -12.26 -2.20 0.97
N ASP A 121 -13.50 -2.56 1.32
CA ASP A 121 -14.41 -3.33 0.47
C ASP A 121 -15.47 -2.45 -0.22
N THR A 122 -15.32 -1.13 -0.22
CA THR A 122 -16.24 -0.25 -0.98
C THR A 122 -15.54 1.00 -1.52
N ALA A 123 -15.05 1.90 -0.65
CA ALA A 123 -14.44 3.16 -1.11
C ALA A 123 -13.22 2.94 -2.02
N PHE A 124 -12.39 1.92 -1.75
CA PHE A 124 -11.24 1.51 -2.59
C PHE A 124 -11.61 1.01 -3.99
N TYR A 125 -12.87 0.66 -4.23
CA TYR A 125 -13.39 0.27 -5.54
C TYR A 125 -14.19 1.40 -6.23
N ALA A 126 -14.65 2.38 -5.44
CA ALA A 126 -15.38 3.54 -5.92
C ALA A 126 -14.48 4.75 -6.27
N HIS A 127 -13.32 4.91 -5.61
CA HIS A 127 -12.41 6.04 -5.83
C HIS A 127 -11.15 5.60 -6.58
N ASN A 128 -11.10 5.77 -7.91
CA ASN A 128 -10.08 5.14 -8.75
C ASN A 128 -9.04 6.07 -9.43
N PRO A 129 -8.53 7.16 -8.81
CA PRO A 129 -7.51 7.99 -9.45
C PRO A 129 -6.18 7.24 -9.65
N LEU A 130 -5.72 6.49 -8.63
CA LEU A 130 -4.53 5.66 -8.69
C LEU A 130 -4.74 4.40 -7.83
N VAL A 131 -5.12 3.28 -8.45
CA VAL A 131 -5.63 2.12 -7.69
C VAL A 131 -4.55 1.34 -6.94
N SER A 132 -3.28 1.65 -7.14
CA SER A 132 -2.17 1.06 -6.36
C SER A 132 -2.12 1.55 -4.92
N VAL A 133 -2.79 2.66 -4.58
CA VAL A 133 -2.88 3.18 -3.21
C VAL A 133 -4.14 2.72 -2.48
N ASN A 134 -5.06 2.08 -3.20
CA ASN A 134 -6.29 1.48 -2.68
C ASN A 134 -5.97 0.07 -2.17
N GLU A 135 -5.24 -0.01 -1.07
CA GLU A 135 -4.71 -1.25 -0.50
C GLU A 135 -5.00 -1.34 0.99
N VAL A 136 -5.13 -2.57 1.52
CA VAL A 136 -5.40 -2.85 2.95
C VAL A 136 -4.39 -2.11 3.82
N GLY A 137 -4.90 -1.34 4.80
CA GLY A 137 -4.09 -0.48 5.67
C GLY A 137 -3.56 0.83 5.04
N GLY A 138 -3.91 1.12 3.77
CA GLY A 138 -3.62 2.39 3.10
C GLY A 138 -4.68 3.46 3.35
N ASP A 139 -4.31 4.72 3.14
CA ASP A 139 -5.25 5.85 3.09
C ASP A 139 -5.14 6.51 1.71
N SER A 140 -6.09 6.20 0.82
CA SER A 140 -6.10 6.68 -0.56
C SER A 140 -6.59 8.12 -0.73
N ASN A 141 -7.03 8.77 0.36
CA ASN A 141 -7.54 10.15 0.35
C ASN A 141 -6.82 11.06 1.37
N GLY A 142 -5.89 10.51 2.16
CA GLY A 142 -5.19 11.23 3.20
C GLY A 142 -4.10 12.16 2.67
N PRO A 143 -3.73 13.20 3.46
CA PRO A 143 -2.59 14.06 3.15
C PRO A 143 -1.26 13.28 3.10
N GLU A 144 -1.21 12.09 3.69
CA GLU A 144 -0.06 11.20 3.70
C GLU A 144 0.12 10.40 2.41
N LEU A 145 -0.78 10.50 1.43
CA LEU A 145 -0.70 9.74 0.18
C LEU A 145 0.62 10.00 -0.60
N TYR A 146 1.15 11.22 -0.48
CA TYR A 146 2.38 11.65 -1.14
C TYR A 146 3.41 12.09 -0.10
N PHE A 147 4.12 11.13 0.47
CA PHE A 147 5.17 11.44 1.40
C PHE A 147 6.58 11.40 0.77
N GLY A 148 7.45 12.29 1.24
CA GLY A 148 8.83 12.39 0.79
C GLY A 148 9.74 11.33 1.40
N VAL A 149 11.00 11.31 0.96
CA VAL A 149 12.04 10.40 1.50
C VAL A 149 12.26 10.63 3.00
N GLU A 150 12.12 11.87 3.48
CA GLU A 150 12.20 12.21 4.90
C GLU A 150 11.15 11.48 5.76
N GLU A 151 9.91 11.42 5.30
CA GLU A 151 8.83 10.72 6.00
C GLU A 151 9.04 9.20 6.00
N PHE A 152 9.59 8.65 4.91
CA PHE A 152 10.02 7.25 4.89
C PHE A 152 11.07 6.97 5.99
N HIS A 153 12.06 7.85 6.14
CA HIS A 153 13.07 7.72 7.18
C HIS A 153 12.49 7.89 8.58
N ARG A 154 11.61 8.88 8.79
CA ARG A 154 10.90 9.10 10.06
C ARG A 154 10.15 7.84 10.51
N ARG A 155 9.36 7.22 9.62
CA ARG A 155 8.62 5.98 9.92
C ARG A 155 9.54 4.80 10.23
N ASN A 156 10.70 4.71 9.59
CA ASN A 156 11.68 3.66 9.91
C ASN A 156 12.34 3.87 11.27
N LEU A 157 12.63 5.10 11.67
CA LEU A 157 13.14 5.44 13.00
C LEU A 157 12.09 5.13 14.09
N GLU A 158 10.83 5.46 13.87
CA GLU A 158 9.73 5.12 14.79
C GLU A 158 9.57 3.60 14.92
N ARG A 159 9.65 2.87 13.81
CA ARG A 159 9.60 1.42 13.83
C ARG A 159 10.78 0.83 14.61
N HIS A 160 12.00 1.32 14.37
CA HIS A 160 13.19 0.84 15.05
C HIS A 160 13.12 1.01 16.57
N THR A 161 12.56 2.13 17.05
CA THR A 161 12.48 2.44 18.47
C THR A 161 11.25 1.83 19.17
N GLY A 162 10.10 1.79 18.50
CA GLY A 162 8.83 1.37 19.11
C GLY A 162 8.41 -0.07 18.82
N SER A 163 8.80 -0.64 17.67
CA SER A 163 8.37 -1.98 17.24
C SER A 163 9.39 -2.64 16.29
N PRO A 164 10.64 -2.88 16.75
CA PRO A 164 11.74 -3.31 15.89
C PRO A 164 11.53 -4.68 15.23
N HIS A 165 10.66 -5.51 15.80
CA HIS A 165 10.36 -6.86 15.32
C HIS A 165 9.03 -6.97 14.56
N THR A 166 8.39 -5.85 14.21
CA THR A 166 7.16 -5.87 13.39
C THR A 166 7.43 -6.38 11.98
N MET A 167 6.41 -6.96 11.35
CA MET A 167 6.49 -7.44 9.97
C MET A 167 6.57 -6.28 8.96
N ASN A 168 7.43 -6.44 7.97
CA ASN A 168 7.48 -5.63 6.75
C ASN A 168 6.89 -6.45 5.60
N ALA A 169 5.57 -6.38 5.44
CA ALA A 169 4.84 -7.08 4.39
C ALA A 169 4.65 -6.20 3.15
N SER A 170 4.65 -6.82 1.97
CA SER A 170 4.37 -6.17 0.69
C SER A 170 3.23 -6.85 -0.09
N SER A 171 2.97 -8.13 0.14
CA SER A 171 1.81 -8.83 -0.44
C SER A 171 1.26 -9.78 0.60
N THR A 172 -0.05 -10.01 0.63
CA THR A 172 -0.67 -11.02 1.49
C THR A 172 -1.82 -11.71 0.76
N HIS A 173 -2.46 -12.68 1.41
CA HIS A 173 -3.69 -13.28 0.89
C HIS A 173 -4.89 -12.31 0.87
N ASP A 174 -4.80 -11.18 1.57
CA ASP A 174 -5.88 -10.18 1.66
C ASP A 174 -5.59 -8.88 0.91
N THR A 175 -4.35 -8.67 0.45
CA THR A 175 -4.03 -7.50 -0.39
C THR A 175 -4.88 -7.49 -1.66
N LYS A 176 -5.44 -6.32 -2.00
CA LYS A 176 -6.28 -6.08 -3.17
C LYS A 176 -5.51 -6.29 -4.48
N ARG A 177 -4.19 -6.06 -4.47
CA ARG A 177 -3.26 -6.24 -5.61
C ARG A 177 -1.90 -6.68 -5.07
N SER A 178 -1.18 -7.55 -5.78
CA SER A 178 0.19 -7.91 -5.40
C SER A 178 1.16 -6.73 -5.51
N GLU A 179 2.32 -6.85 -4.86
CA GLU A 179 3.38 -5.83 -4.87
C GLU A 179 3.81 -5.38 -6.27
N ASP A 180 3.95 -6.31 -7.23
CA ASP A 180 4.43 -5.96 -8.57
C ASP A 180 3.32 -5.36 -9.45
N VAL A 181 2.04 -5.69 -9.20
CA VAL A 181 0.90 -4.97 -9.81
C VAL A 181 0.91 -3.51 -9.35
N ARG A 182 1.07 -3.27 -8.05
CA ARG A 182 1.11 -1.92 -7.49
C ARG A 182 2.34 -1.15 -7.97
N ALA A 183 3.51 -1.79 -8.05
CA ALA A 183 4.74 -1.17 -8.55
C ALA A 183 4.59 -0.67 -10.00
N ARG A 184 3.93 -1.44 -10.88
CA ARG A 184 3.64 -1.02 -12.27
C ARG A 184 2.65 0.13 -12.34
N ILE A 185 1.58 0.07 -11.56
CA ILE A 185 0.54 1.11 -11.54
C ILE A 185 1.13 2.42 -10.98
N ASN A 186 2.01 2.36 -9.98
CA ASN A 186 2.68 3.54 -9.43
C ASN A 186 3.44 4.36 -10.49
N VAL A 187 3.94 3.73 -11.56
CA VAL A 187 4.62 4.44 -12.66
C VAL A 187 3.69 5.45 -13.35
N LEU A 188 2.35 5.26 -13.31
CA LEU A 188 1.39 6.24 -13.84
C LEU A 188 1.55 7.62 -13.19
N SER A 189 1.95 7.68 -11.92
CA SER A 189 2.22 8.93 -11.20
C SER A 189 3.48 9.67 -11.69
N ASP A 190 4.40 8.96 -12.36
CA ASP A 190 5.57 9.60 -12.97
C ASP A 190 5.26 10.22 -14.33
N VAL A 191 4.20 9.74 -15.01
CA VAL A 191 3.85 10.10 -16.39
C VAL A 191 2.38 10.51 -16.55
N PRO A 192 1.83 11.39 -15.69
CA PRO A 192 0.39 11.66 -15.64
C PRO A 192 -0.17 12.24 -16.95
N GLU A 193 0.59 13.06 -17.69
CA GLU A 193 0.15 13.64 -18.96
C GLU A 193 0.11 12.60 -20.09
N GLU A 194 1.02 11.63 -20.07
CA GLU A 194 0.98 10.51 -21.00
C GLU A 194 -0.19 9.59 -20.67
N TRP A 195 -0.41 9.30 -19.39
CA TRP A 195 -1.55 8.52 -18.91
C TRP A 195 -2.88 9.14 -19.34
N ALA A 196 -3.06 10.45 -19.10
CA ALA A 196 -4.27 11.16 -19.51
C ALA A 196 -4.50 11.13 -21.02
N ARG A 197 -3.42 11.17 -21.83
CA ARG A 197 -3.51 11.00 -23.28
C ARG A 197 -3.91 9.58 -23.67
N CYS A 198 -3.40 8.56 -22.99
CA CYS A 198 -3.82 7.16 -23.19
C CYS A 198 -5.33 7.01 -22.93
N LEU A 199 -5.83 7.47 -21.78
CA LEU A 199 -7.25 7.44 -21.43
C LEU A 199 -8.14 8.08 -22.51
N ARG A 200 -7.78 9.28 -22.99
CA ARG A 200 -8.54 9.96 -24.05
C ARG A 200 -8.54 9.18 -25.37
N ARG A 201 -7.43 8.52 -25.73
CA ARG A 201 -7.37 7.70 -26.94
C ARG A 201 -8.18 6.42 -26.78
N TRP A 202 -8.03 5.73 -25.66
CA TRP A 202 -8.66 4.42 -25.45
C TRP A 202 -10.17 4.54 -25.29
N SER A 203 -10.68 5.63 -24.72
CA SER A 203 -12.11 5.93 -24.68
C SER A 203 -12.71 6.17 -26.08
N ARG A 204 -11.92 6.67 -27.04
CA ARG A 204 -12.35 6.81 -28.45
C ARG A 204 -12.29 5.49 -29.22
N LEU A 205 -11.27 4.67 -28.94
CA LEU A 205 -11.09 3.35 -29.56
C LEU A 205 -12.10 2.33 -29.04
N ASN A 206 -12.54 2.49 -27.79
CA ASN A 206 -13.48 1.60 -27.11
C ASN A 206 -14.60 2.45 -26.50
N PRO A 207 -15.50 3.02 -27.32
CA PRO A 207 -16.63 3.76 -26.79
C PRO A 207 -17.51 2.83 -25.96
N SER A 208 -17.86 3.27 -24.75
CA SER A 208 -18.93 2.66 -23.96
C SER A 208 -20.10 3.64 -23.89
N GLU A 209 -21.32 3.17 -24.15
CA GLU A 209 -22.50 4.01 -24.06
C GLU A 209 -22.97 4.17 -22.62
N SER A 210 -23.25 3.05 -21.94
CA SER A 210 -23.88 3.03 -20.61
C SER A 210 -23.10 2.25 -19.54
N ALA A 211 -22.17 1.38 -19.94
CA ALA A 211 -21.36 0.57 -19.03
C ALA A 211 -20.09 0.07 -19.77
N PRO A 212 -18.92 0.04 -19.11
CA PRO A 212 -18.64 0.61 -17.79
C PRO A 212 -18.69 2.13 -17.79
N ASP A 213 -18.98 2.71 -16.63
CA ASP A 213 -18.84 4.16 -16.45
C ASP A 213 -17.36 4.60 -16.56
N ARG A 214 -17.10 5.90 -16.59
CA ARG A 214 -15.72 6.42 -16.79
C ARG A 214 -14.78 6.05 -15.64
N ASN A 215 -15.27 5.99 -14.41
CA ASN A 215 -14.45 5.67 -13.24
C ASN A 215 -14.11 4.17 -13.22
N GLU A 216 -15.06 3.32 -13.62
CA GLU A 216 -14.85 1.89 -13.81
C GLU A 216 -13.92 1.58 -14.99
N GLN A 217 -14.00 2.32 -16.09
CA GLN A 217 -13.02 2.21 -17.19
C GLN A 217 -11.60 2.46 -16.69
N VAL A 218 -11.39 3.48 -15.85
CA VAL A 218 -10.09 3.77 -15.25
C VAL A 218 -9.61 2.60 -14.38
N LEU A 219 -10.48 2.02 -13.56
CA LEU A 219 -10.17 0.83 -12.76
C LEU A 219 -9.76 -0.37 -13.64
N ILE A 220 -10.53 -0.64 -14.70
CA ILE A 220 -10.26 -1.75 -15.63
C ILE A 220 -8.91 -1.54 -16.31
N TYR A 221 -8.64 -0.35 -16.86
CA TYR A 221 -7.40 -0.05 -17.53
C TYR A 221 -6.19 -0.14 -16.59
N GLN A 222 -6.26 0.41 -15.38
CA GLN A 222 -5.15 0.31 -14.42
C GLN A 222 -4.90 -1.14 -13.99
N SER A 223 -5.95 -1.92 -13.77
CA SER A 223 -5.84 -3.33 -13.37
C SER A 223 -5.25 -4.18 -14.50
N MET A 224 -5.67 -3.93 -15.74
CA MET A 224 -5.07 -4.56 -16.93
C MET A 224 -3.59 -4.16 -17.07
N LEU A 225 -3.24 -2.87 -16.96
CA LEU A 225 -1.85 -2.40 -17.06
C LEU A 225 -0.94 -3.03 -15.99
N GLY A 226 -1.41 -3.12 -14.76
CA GLY A 226 -0.67 -3.70 -13.64
C GLY A 226 -0.48 -5.20 -13.78
N ALA A 227 -1.55 -5.94 -14.14
CA ALA A 227 -1.53 -7.39 -14.19
C ALA A 227 -1.07 -7.99 -15.53
N TRP A 228 -0.83 -7.19 -16.57
CA TRP A 228 -0.50 -7.68 -17.92
C TRP A 228 0.82 -8.47 -18.00
N PRO A 229 0.89 -9.60 -18.72
CA PRO A 229 -0.20 -10.27 -19.41
C PRO A 229 -1.19 -10.92 -18.44
N ILE A 230 -2.48 -10.69 -18.68
CA ILE A 230 -3.58 -11.28 -17.91
C ILE A 230 -4.62 -11.84 -18.88
N GLU A 231 -5.06 -13.06 -18.63
CA GLU A 231 -6.11 -13.70 -19.43
C GLU A 231 -7.45 -12.98 -19.26
N PRO A 232 -8.27 -12.86 -20.32
CA PRO A 232 -9.57 -12.19 -20.27
C PRO A 232 -10.45 -12.69 -19.13
N ASP A 233 -10.49 -14.00 -18.87
CA ASP A 233 -11.33 -14.59 -17.83
C ASP A 233 -10.88 -14.21 -16.42
N ARG A 234 -9.56 -14.14 -16.18
CA ARG A 234 -9.01 -13.65 -14.89
C ARG A 234 -9.39 -12.18 -14.67
N LEU A 235 -9.27 -11.34 -15.70
CA LEU A 235 -9.66 -9.93 -15.60
C LEU A 235 -11.16 -9.78 -15.40
N LYS A 236 -11.99 -10.52 -16.14
CA LYS A 236 -13.46 -10.51 -16.00
C LYS A 236 -13.90 -10.91 -14.59
N GLN A 237 -13.28 -11.93 -13.99
CA GLN A 237 -13.55 -12.34 -12.61
C GLN A 237 -13.25 -11.22 -11.62
N TYR A 238 -12.08 -10.59 -11.75
CA TYR A 238 -11.71 -9.44 -10.91
C TYR A 238 -12.68 -8.26 -11.09
N VAL A 239 -13.01 -7.90 -12.33
CA VAL A 239 -13.92 -6.78 -12.63
C VAL A 239 -15.29 -7.03 -12.01
N ARG A 240 -15.85 -8.23 -12.15
CA ARG A 240 -17.14 -8.58 -11.51
C ARG A 240 -17.09 -8.37 -9.99
N LYS A 241 -16.05 -8.88 -9.33
CA LYS A 241 -15.84 -8.66 -7.89
C LYS A 241 -15.77 -7.17 -7.59
N ALA A 242 -14.93 -6.43 -8.30
CA ALA A 242 -14.72 -5.01 -8.08
C ALA A 242 -15.99 -4.16 -8.23
N LEU A 243 -16.83 -4.46 -9.22
CA LEU A 243 -18.13 -3.79 -9.41
C LEU A 243 -19.04 -4.00 -8.19
N ARG A 244 -19.12 -5.24 -7.69
CA ARG A 244 -19.98 -5.59 -6.55
C ARG A 244 -19.47 -5.05 -5.22
N GLU A 245 -18.15 -4.98 -5.03
CA GLU A 245 -17.55 -4.30 -3.87
C GLU A 245 -17.80 -2.78 -3.92
N GLY A 246 -17.67 -2.17 -5.11
CA GLY A 246 -17.88 -0.73 -5.30
C GLY A 246 -19.32 -0.26 -5.04
N LYS A 247 -20.32 -1.11 -5.27
CA LYS A 247 -21.76 -0.86 -4.99
C LYS A 247 -22.36 0.35 -5.73
N THR A 248 -21.71 0.84 -6.80
CA THR A 248 -22.21 1.98 -7.58
C THR A 248 -23.39 1.58 -8.47
N HIS A 249 -23.26 0.47 -9.22
CA HIS A 249 -24.26 0.03 -10.22
C HIS A 249 -24.77 -1.41 -10.02
N THR A 250 -24.06 -2.22 -9.24
CA THR A 250 -24.39 -3.60 -8.86
C THR A 250 -23.80 -3.87 -7.48
N ASN A 251 -24.36 -4.81 -6.72
CA ASN A 251 -23.80 -5.23 -5.44
C ASN A 251 -24.02 -6.74 -5.20
N TRP A 252 -23.53 -7.26 -4.07
CA TRP A 252 -23.64 -8.69 -3.75
C TRP A 252 -25.05 -9.16 -3.36
N ILE A 253 -25.97 -8.25 -3.01
CA ILE A 253 -27.34 -8.56 -2.56
C ILE A 253 -28.33 -8.42 -3.73
N ASP A 254 -28.33 -7.27 -4.39
CA ASP A 254 -29.17 -6.95 -5.54
C ASP A 254 -28.29 -6.80 -6.79
N VAL A 255 -28.10 -7.93 -7.48
CA VAL A 255 -27.18 -8.06 -8.61
C VAL A 255 -27.81 -7.49 -9.88
N ASN A 256 -27.16 -6.49 -10.47
CA ASN A 256 -27.57 -5.95 -11.77
C ASN A 256 -26.88 -6.71 -12.91
N GLU A 257 -27.38 -7.89 -13.22
CA GLU A 257 -26.79 -8.81 -14.22
C GLU A 257 -26.59 -8.14 -15.58
N LYS A 258 -27.57 -7.38 -16.05
CA LYS A 258 -27.49 -6.65 -17.33
C LYS A 258 -26.36 -5.64 -17.36
N TYR A 259 -26.07 -4.97 -16.24
CA TYR A 259 -24.95 -4.04 -16.13
C TYR A 259 -23.63 -4.80 -16.15
N GLU A 260 -23.51 -5.85 -15.32
CA GLU A 260 -22.30 -6.68 -15.28
C GLU A 260 -21.96 -7.25 -16.66
N GLU A 261 -22.93 -7.81 -17.39
CA GLU A 261 -22.73 -8.34 -18.73
C GLU A 261 -22.18 -7.31 -19.72
N ARG A 262 -22.69 -6.07 -19.69
CA ARG A 262 -22.17 -4.99 -20.55
C ARG A 262 -20.72 -4.65 -20.21
N VAL A 263 -20.37 -4.59 -18.92
CA VAL A 263 -18.98 -4.33 -18.50
C VAL A 263 -18.06 -5.48 -18.90
N LEU A 264 -18.49 -6.73 -18.73
CA LEU A 264 -17.69 -7.90 -19.11
C LEU A 264 -17.53 -8.00 -20.63
N SER A 265 -18.57 -7.66 -21.41
CA SER A 265 -18.48 -7.56 -22.87
C SER A 265 -17.50 -6.47 -23.29
N PHE A 266 -17.49 -5.32 -22.61
CA PHE A 266 -16.47 -4.28 -22.84
C PHE A 266 -15.05 -4.82 -22.62
N VAL A 267 -14.81 -5.61 -21.56
CA VAL A 267 -13.51 -6.27 -21.35
C VAL A 267 -13.16 -7.15 -22.55
N GLU A 268 -14.09 -7.95 -23.08
CA GLU A 268 -13.84 -8.77 -24.27
C GLU A 268 -13.51 -7.94 -25.52
N THR A 269 -14.19 -6.82 -25.71
CA THR A 269 -13.90 -5.87 -26.79
C THR A 269 -12.47 -5.34 -26.72
N LEU A 270 -11.94 -5.05 -25.52
CA LEU A 270 -10.56 -4.61 -25.37
C LEU A 270 -9.55 -5.63 -25.94
N TYR A 271 -9.79 -6.93 -25.75
CA TYR A 271 -8.90 -7.98 -26.27
C TYR A 271 -9.07 -8.26 -27.76
N ARG A 272 -10.20 -7.85 -28.37
CA ARG A 272 -10.45 -7.99 -29.82
C ARG A 272 -10.02 -6.76 -30.62
N ASN A 273 -9.82 -5.63 -29.96
CA ASN A 273 -9.45 -4.37 -30.59
C ASN A 273 -7.93 -4.28 -30.78
N GLU A 274 -7.44 -4.62 -31.98
CA GLU A 274 -6.01 -4.64 -32.30
C GLU A 274 -5.34 -3.26 -32.17
N ASP A 275 -6.03 -2.19 -32.57
CA ASP A 275 -5.51 -0.81 -32.47
C ASP A 275 -5.32 -0.40 -31.02
N PHE A 276 -6.29 -0.73 -30.17
CA PHE A 276 -6.17 -0.56 -28.72
C PHE A 276 -5.01 -1.40 -28.17
N LEU A 277 -4.96 -2.71 -28.45
CA LEU A 277 -3.93 -3.59 -27.90
C LEU A 277 -2.52 -3.18 -28.32
N LYS A 278 -2.34 -2.67 -29.54
CA LYS A 278 -1.07 -2.14 -30.03
C LYS A 278 -0.62 -0.92 -29.22
N ASP A 279 -1.51 0.05 -29.02
CA ASP A 279 -1.21 1.26 -28.22
C ASP A 279 -1.04 0.93 -26.72
N PHE A 280 -1.93 0.10 -26.19
CA PHE A 280 -1.91 -0.41 -24.82
C PHE A 280 -0.60 -1.13 -24.51
N THR A 281 -0.21 -2.11 -25.34
CA THR A 281 1.00 -2.92 -25.12
C THR A 281 2.26 -2.06 -25.17
N ARG A 282 2.29 -1.04 -26.05
CA ARG A 282 3.40 -0.08 -26.10
C ARG A 282 3.55 0.67 -24.78
N PHE A 283 2.45 1.19 -24.24
CA PHE A 283 2.46 1.91 -22.96
C PHE A 283 2.72 0.97 -21.77
N GLN A 284 2.12 -0.23 -21.80
CA GLN A 284 2.31 -1.26 -20.78
C GLN A 284 3.77 -1.70 -20.67
N LYS A 285 4.49 -1.88 -21.79
CA LYS A 285 5.93 -2.22 -21.76
C LYS A 285 6.78 -1.18 -21.03
N LYS A 286 6.42 0.11 -21.14
CA LYS A 286 7.05 1.19 -20.37
C LYS A 286 6.78 1.04 -18.87
N LEU A 287 5.52 0.81 -18.48
CA LEU A 287 5.15 0.58 -17.08
C LEU A 287 5.80 -0.69 -16.51
N ALA A 288 5.87 -1.76 -17.29
CA ALA A 288 6.49 -3.02 -16.88
C ALA A 288 7.98 -2.85 -16.60
N TYR A 289 8.68 -2.11 -17.46
CA TYR A 289 10.10 -1.81 -17.28
C TYR A 289 10.39 -1.04 -15.99
N PHE A 290 9.71 0.10 -15.77
CA PHE A 290 9.92 0.90 -14.56
C PHE A 290 9.33 0.22 -13.32
N GLY A 291 8.21 -0.47 -13.46
CA GLY A 291 7.58 -1.26 -12.41
C GLY A 291 8.52 -2.34 -11.88
N ALA A 292 9.25 -3.05 -12.74
CA ALA A 292 10.27 -4.01 -12.31
C ALA A 292 11.38 -3.35 -11.48
N LEU A 293 11.85 -2.17 -11.87
CA LEU A 293 12.86 -1.41 -11.11
C LEU A 293 12.33 -0.96 -9.74
N TYR A 294 11.06 -0.54 -9.68
CA TYR A 294 10.41 -0.13 -8.43
C TYR A 294 10.10 -1.31 -7.52
N SER A 295 9.71 -2.47 -8.07
CA SER A 295 9.59 -3.72 -7.32
C SER A 295 10.91 -4.14 -6.69
N LEU A 296 12.02 -4.07 -7.44
CA LEU A 296 13.33 -4.40 -6.88
C LEU A 296 13.78 -3.41 -5.81
N SER A 297 13.48 -2.12 -5.99
CA SER A 297 13.73 -1.09 -4.98
C SER A 297 12.93 -1.36 -3.71
N GLN A 298 11.63 -1.65 -3.83
CA GLN A 298 10.77 -2.04 -2.71
C GLN A 298 11.27 -3.32 -2.02
N LEU A 299 11.73 -4.32 -2.77
CA LEU A 299 12.30 -5.55 -2.24
C LEU A 299 13.54 -5.26 -1.37
N VAL A 300 14.50 -4.48 -1.88
CA VAL A 300 15.70 -4.10 -1.10
C VAL A 300 15.32 -3.33 0.15
N LEU A 301 14.40 -2.35 0.05
CA LEU A 301 13.92 -1.60 1.21
C LEU A 301 13.24 -2.51 2.24
N LYS A 302 12.36 -3.42 1.80
CA LYS A 302 11.68 -4.41 2.66
C LYS A 302 12.68 -5.27 3.43
N LEU A 303 13.73 -5.72 2.74
CA LEU A 303 14.75 -6.62 3.29
C LEU A 303 15.75 -5.92 4.21
N THR A 304 15.95 -4.61 4.13
CA THR A 304 17.05 -3.92 4.83
C THR A 304 16.58 -2.90 5.87
N SER A 305 15.33 -2.47 5.80
CA SER A 305 14.69 -1.63 6.82
C SER A 305 14.56 -2.34 8.18
N PRO A 306 14.40 -1.61 9.30
CA PRO A 306 14.00 -2.18 10.59
C PRO A 306 12.69 -2.97 10.47
N GLY A 307 12.52 -4.04 11.25
CA GLY A 307 11.41 -4.99 11.11
C GLY A 307 11.82 -6.33 10.49
N ILE A 308 10.90 -7.28 10.47
CA ILE A 308 11.06 -8.64 9.91
C ILE A 308 10.47 -8.67 8.50
N ALA A 309 11.29 -8.90 7.49
CA ALA A 309 10.83 -8.99 6.12
C ALA A 309 9.92 -10.21 5.90
N GLU A 310 8.71 -9.98 5.40
CA GLU A 310 7.75 -11.04 5.08
C GLU A 310 7.66 -11.27 3.56
N PHE A 311 7.39 -12.52 3.18
CA PHE A 311 7.17 -12.94 1.81
C PHE A 311 5.90 -13.78 1.71
N TYR A 312 4.97 -13.31 0.90
CA TYR A 312 3.89 -14.14 0.43
C TYR A 312 4.43 -15.14 -0.60
N ARG A 313 3.89 -16.36 -0.58
CA ARG A 313 4.35 -17.47 -1.44
C ARG A 313 4.47 -17.07 -2.92
N GLY A 314 5.62 -17.35 -3.54
CA GLY A 314 5.86 -17.10 -4.96
C GLY A 314 6.27 -15.67 -5.32
N THR A 315 6.28 -14.74 -4.35
CA THR A 315 6.70 -13.35 -4.58
C THR A 315 8.21 -13.17 -4.71
N GLU A 316 8.99 -14.24 -4.58
CA GLU A 316 10.41 -14.28 -4.96
C GLU A 316 10.60 -14.03 -6.47
N LEU A 317 9.57 -14.31 -7.28
CA LEU A 317 9.45 -13.95 -8.68
C LEU A 317 8.40 -12.84 -8.86
N TRP A 318 8.18 -12.41 -10.11
CA TRP A 318 7.13 -11.45 -10.43
C TRP A 318 5.74 -12.04 -10.13
N ASP A 319 4.98 -11.40 -9.25
CA ASP A 319 3.60 -11.76 -8.96
C ASP A 319 2.66 -10.69 -9.53
N PHE A 320 1.83 -11.08 -10.50
CA PHE A 320 0.80 -10.24 -11.11
C PHE A 320 -0.61 -10.65 -10.72
N SER A 321 -0.80 -10.94 -9.43
CA SER A 321 -2.09 -11.31 -8.87
C SER A 321 -2.94 -10.11 -8.47
N LEU A 322 -4.23 -10.19 -8.75
CA LEU A 322 -5.26 -9.29 -8.27
C LEU A 322 -5.88 -9.83 -6.97
N ALA A 323 -6.91 -9.16 -6.46
CA ALA A 323 -7.56 -9.54 -5.21
C ALA A 323 -8.05 -11.00 -5.21
N ASP A 324 -8.20 -11.57 -4.01
CA ASP A 324 -8.83 -12.86 -3.76
C ASP A 324 -10.05 -13.13 -4.66
N PRO A 325 -10.14 -14.27 -5.36
CA PRO A 325 -9.28 -15.46 -5.26
C PRO A 325 -8.06 -15.50 -6.17
N ASP A 326 -7.78 -14.44 -6.95
CA ASP A 326 -6.68 -14.47 -7.92
C ASP A 326 -5.29 -14.59 -7.25
N ASN A 327 -5.09 -13.96 -6.09
CA ASN A 327 -3.89 -14.11 -5.25
C ASN A 327 -3.81 -15.46 -4.50
N ARG A 328 -4.85 -16.30 -4.57
CA ARG A 328 -4.87 -17.63 -3.92
C ARG A 328 -4.44 -18.76 -4.85
N ARG A 329 -4.12 -18.48 -6.11
CA ARG A 329 -3.57 -19.45 -7.07
C ARG A 329 -2.32 -20.14 -6.48
N PRO A 330 -2.08 -21.42 -6.79
CA PRO A 330 -0.91 -22.13 -6.28
C PRO A 330 0.38 -21.55 -6.87
N ALA A 331 1.40 -21.42 -6.03
CA ALA A 331 2.75 -21.04 -6.46
C ALA A 331 3.48 -22.28 -7.00
N ASP A 332 4.23 -22.10 -8.10
CA ASP A 332 5.09 -23.15 -8.66
C ASP A 332 6.45 -23.16 -7.96
N PHE A 333 6.54 -23.87 -6.83
CA PHE A 333 7.78 -23.98 -6.07
C PHE A 333 8.87 -24.76 -6.81
N ASN A 334 8.51 -25.69 -7.71
CA ASN A 334 9.51 -26.43 -8.48
C ASN A 334 10.25 -25.48 -9.44
N ALA A 335 9.52 -24.60 -10.14
CA ALA A 335 10.12 -23.57 -10.97
C ALA A 335 10.98 -22.59 -10.15
N CYS A 336 10.55 -22.24 -8.94
CA CYS A 336 11.34 -21.37 -8.04
C CYS A 336 12.65 -22.04 -7.62
N ILE A 337 12.62 -23.32 -7.23
CA ILE A 337 13.82 -24.09 -6.84
C ILE A 337 14.79 -24.19 -8.02
N GLN A 338 14.31 -24.59 -9.20
CA GLN A 338 15.15 -24.69 -10.41
C GLN A 338 15.79 -23.36 -10.78
N THR A 339 15.03 -22.26 -10.69
CA THR A 339 15.54 -20.91 -10.93
C THR A 339 16.64 -20.54 -9.94
N LEU A 340 16.42 -20.80 -8.65
CA LEU A 340 17.39 -20.51 -7.60
C LEU A 340 18.66 -21.34 -7.76
N ASP A 341 18.55 -22.63 -8.07
CA ASP A 341 19.71 -23.50 -8.25
C ASP A 341 20.54 -23.11 -9.47
N GLY A 342 19.88 -22.69 -10.57
CA GLY A 342 20.58 -22.11 -11.72
C GLY A 342 21.34 -20.83 -11.36
N LEU A 343 20.72 -19.94 -10.57
CA LEU A 343 21.37 -18.71 -10.11
C LEU A 343 22.56 -18.95 -9.16
N LYS A 344 22.53 -20.02 -8.35
CA LYS A 344 23.66 -20.40 -7.49
C LYS A 344 24.87 -20.89 -8.29
N GLN A 345 24.65 -21.47 -9.46
CA GLN A 345 25.70 -21.99 -10.33
C GLN A 345 26.34 -20.88 -11.18
N ASP A 346 25.54 -20.05 -11.83
CA ASP A 346 26.01 -18.96 -12.69
C ASP A 346 25.04 -17.77 -12.64
N ALA A 347 25.35 -16.78 -11.81
CA ALA A 347 24.62 -15.52 -11.78
C ALA A 347 25.47 -14.40 -12.36
N ARG A 348 24.97 -13.80 -13.46
CA ARG A 348 25.54 -12.63 -14.12
C ARG A 348 24.62 -11.43 -13.96
N PRO A 349 24.80 -10.56 -12.94
CA PRO A 349 23.86 -9.49 -12.61
C PRO A 349 23.45 -8.60 -13.78
N LYS A 350 24.41 -8.20 -14.63
CA LYS A 350 24.14 -7.37 -15.82
C LYS A 350 23.24 -8.08 -16.85
N GLU A 351 23.40 -9.40 -17.02
CA GLU A 351 22.54 -10.20 -17.91
C GLU A 351 21.15 -10.40 -17.31
N LEU A 352 21.06 -10.60 -15.99
CA LEU A 352 19.79 -10.68 -15.28
C LEU A 352 18.99 -9.38 -15.40
N LEU A 353 19.64 -8.22 -15.29
CA LEU A 353 19.00 -6.92 -15.50
C LEU A 353 18.53 -6.74 -16.95
N LYS A 354 19.33 -7.18 -17.93
CA LYS A 354 18.94 -7.14 -19.36
C LYS A 354 17.70 -7.99 -19.62
N ASN A 355 17.61 -9.14 -18.95
CA ASN A 355 16.51 -10.11 -19.09
C ASN A 355 15.48 -10.01 -17.95
N TRP A 356 15.32 -8.84 -17.34
CA TRP A 356 14.51 -8.63 -16.14
C TRP A 356 13.10 -9.22 -16.21
N SER A 357 12.49 -9.30 -17.39
CA SER A 357 11.11 -9.78 -17.59
C SER A 357 10.89 -11.23 -17.18
N ASP A 358 11.93 -12.06 -17.10
CA ASP A 358 11.81 -13.47 -16.69
C ASP A 358 11.77 -13.69 -15.17
N GLY A 359 11.96 -12.64 -14.37
CA GLY A 359 11.87 -12.69 -12.91
C GLY A 359 13.13 -13.17 -12.19
N ARG A 360 14.13 -13.69 -12.90
CA ARG A 360 15.36 -14.21 -12.29
C ARG A 360 16.13 -13.14 -11.53
N ILE A 361 16.07 -11.89 -11.96
CA ILE A 361 16.68 -10.77 -11.22
C ILE A 361 16.03 -10.55 -9.85
N LYS A 362 14.71 -10.73 -9.72
CA LYS A 362 14.01 -10.59 -8.44
C LYS A 362 14.39 -11.74 -7.49
N MET A 363 14.44 -12.97 -8.00
CA MET A 363 14.92 -14.13 -7.25
C MET A 363 16.38 -13.93 -6.80
N TYR A 364 17.24 -13.43 -7.69
CA TYR A 364 18.63 -13.14 -7.40
C TYR A 364 18.81 -12.13 -6.25
N VAL A 365 18.12 -10.99 -6.33
CA VAL A 365 18.17 -9.96 -5.28
C VAL A 365 17.60 -10.51 -3.96
N THR A 366 16.49 -11.23 -4.02
CA THR A 366 15.88 -11.89 -2.85
C THR A 366 16.88 -12.82 -2.18
N TRP A 367 17.48 -13.74 -2.94
CA TRP A 367 18.46 -14.71 -2.47
C TRP A 367 19.68 -14.05 -1.83
N LYS A 368 20.31 -13.09 -2.52
CA LYS A 368 21.55 -12.45 -2.07
C LYS A 368 21.33 -11.62 -0.81
N VAL A 369 20.29 -10.77 -0.79
CA VAL A 369 20.04 -9.87 0.33
C VAL A 369 19.47 -10.62 1.53
N LEU A 370 18.63 -11.66 1.36
CA LEU A 370 18.20 -12.49 2.48
C LEU A 370 19.35 -13.27 3.12
N ASN A 371 20.28 -13.81 2.32
CA ASN A 371 21.45 -14.49 2.89
C ASN A 371 22.37 -13.52 3.61
N PHE A 372 22.59 -12.31 3.06
CA PHE A 372 23.30 -11.25 3.77
C PHE A 372 22.61 -10.90 5.09
N ARG A 373 21.29 -10.67 5.06
CA ARG A 373 20.51 -10.37 6.26
C ARG A 373 20.60 -11.48 7.31
N ARG A 374 20.59 -12.75 6.89
CA ARG A 374 20.73 -13.92 7.77
C ARG A 374 22.13 -14.03 8.38
N LEU A 375 23.17 -13.74 7.61
CA LEU A 375 24.56 -13.77 8.09
C LEU A 375 24.88 -12.61 9.05
N HIS A 376 24.18 -11.48 8.89
CA HIS A 376 24.33 -10.28 9.70
C HIS A 376 23.05 -9.99 10.51
N SER A 377 22.44 -11.02 11.10
CA SER A 377 21.13 -10.90 11.77
C SER A 377 21.09 -9.78 12.80
N ASP A 378 22.13 -9.67 13.62
CA ASP A 378 22.21 -8.71 14.73
C ASP A 378 22.23 -7.28 14.19
N LEU A 379 22.98 -7.03 13.10
CA LEU A 379 23.00 -5.73 12.42
C LEU A 379 21.59 -5.29 11.97
N PHE A 380 20.77 -6.24 11.52
CA PHE A 380 19.45 -5.93 10.98
C PHE A 380 18.33 -5.94 12.02
N LEU A 381 18.49 -6.67 13.12
CA LEU A 381 17.56 -6.69 14.26
C LEU A 381 17.82 -5.49 15.18
N ASP A 382 19.07 -5.30 15.59
CA ASP A 382 19.44 -4.39 16.68
C ASP A 382 20.26 -3.18 16.21
N GLY A 383 20.84 -3.22 15.00
CA GLY A 383 21.67 -2.14 14.50
C GLY A 383 20.90 -0.84 14.22
N ASP A 384 21.58 0.29 14.48
CA ASP A 384 21.09 1.65 14.26
C ASP A 384 20.50 1.79 12.85
N TYR A 385 19.47 2.61 12.70
CA TYR A 385 18.99 3.08 11.40
C TYR A 385 19.42 4.54 11.19
N ILE A 386 20.27 4.79 10.20
CA ILE A 386 20.84 6.12 9.95
C ILE A 386 20.41 6.60 8.55
N PRO A 387 19.46 7.55 8.43
CA PRO A 387 19.17 8.20 7.15
C PRO A 387 20.44 8.85 6.58
N LEU A 388 20.67 8.70 5.28
CA LEU A 388 21.85 9.28 4.63
C LEU A 388 21.44 10.41 3.67
N HIS A 389 22.18 11.50 3.71
CA HIS A 389 22.02 12.58 2.74
C HIS A 389 22.57 12.15 1.38
N VAL A 390 21.83 12.46 0.32
CA VAL A 390 22.25 12.25 -1.06
C VAL A 390 22.44 13.62 -1.69
N THR A 391 23.58 13.85 -2.31
CA THR A 391 23.92 15.16 -2.87
C THR A 391 23.20 15.44 -4.18
N ALA A 392 23.19 16.71 -4.60
CA ALA A 392 22.77 17.09 -5.94
C ALA A 392 23.70 16.46 -7.00
N PRO A 393 23.23 16.22 -8.25
CA PRO A 393 21.96 16.67 -8.82
C PRO A 393 20.82 15.64 -8.80
N ARG A 394 21.03 14.41 -8.27
CA ARG A 394 20.01 13.33 -8.30
C ARG A 394 19.47 12.93 -6.93
N GLN A 395 19.61 13.77 -5.90
CA GLN A 395 19.09 13.56 -4.55
C GLN A 395 17.64 13.07 -4.50
N ASP A 396 16.74 13.65 -5.28
CA ASP A 396 15.31 13.31 -5.27
C ASP A 396 15.01 11.91 -5.85
N HIS A 397 15.97 11.33 -6.55
CA HIS A 397 15.84 10.05 -7.23
C HIS A 397 16.42 8.88 -6.45
N ILE A 398 16.93 9.10 -5.23
CA ILE A 398 17.56 8.06 -4.41
C ILE A 398 16.96 8.04 -3.02
N ILE A 399 16.77 6.84 -2.47
CA ILE A 399 16.58 6.61 -1.04
C ILE A 399 17.84 5.93 -0.54
N ALA A 400 18.47 6.50 0.50
CA ALA A 400 19.69 5.98 1.08
C ALA A 400 19.64 5.96 2.61
N PHE A 401 20.11 4.87 3.21
CA PHE A 401 20.31 4.77 4.66
C PHE A 401 21.43 3.79 4.99
N ALA A 402 21.98 3.88 6.19
CA ALA A 402 22.90 2.90 6.74
C ALA A 402 22.27 2.09 7.88
N ARG A 403 22.72 0.85 8.04
CA ARG A 403 22.61 0.08 9.28
C ARG A 403 23.98 -0.02 9.93
N ARG A 404 24.07 0.13 11.25
CA ARG A 404 25.35 0.06 11.98
C ARG A 404 25.22 -0.63 13.32
N LEU A 405 26.11 -1.57 13.61
CA LEU A 405 26.19 -2.24 14.91
C LEU A 405 27.62 -2.74 15.16
N GLN A 406 28.25 -2.32 16.27
CA GLN A 406 29.51 -2.89 16.78
C GLN A 406 30.60 -3.11 15.72
N GLY A 407 30.90 -2.08 14.91
CA GLY A 407 31.92 -2.14 13.86
C GLY A 407 31.46 -2.77 12.54
N GLN A 408 30.29 -3.41 12.49
CA GLN A 408 29.63 -3.79 11.25
C GLN A 408 28.78 -2.63 10.73
N CYS A 409 28.77 -2.44 9.41
CA CYS A 409 27.83 -1.52 8.79
C CYS A 409 27.45 -1.96 7.38
N CYS A 410 26.27 -1.54 6.96
CA CYS A 410 25.87 -1.61 5.57
C CYS A 410 25.23 -0.31 5.12
N VAL A 411 25.40 0.04 3.86
CA VAL A 411 24.75 1.17 3.21
C VAL A 411 23.82 0.62 2.14
N VAL A 412 22.59 1.11 2.14
CA VAL A 412 21.54 0.75 1.20
C VAL A 412 21.24 1.96 0.34
N ALA A 413 21.16 1.76 -0.97
CA ALA A 413 20.77 2.79 -1.92
C ALA A 413 19.84 2.19 -2.99
N VAL A 414 18.67 2.80 -3.18
CA VAL A 414 17.71 2.39 -4.21
C VAL A 414 17.16 3.60 -4.97
N PRO A 415 16.82 3.45 -6.27
CA PRO A 415 16.32 4.54 -7.08
C PRO A 415 14.80 4.71 -6.96
N ARG A 416 14.33 5.90 -7.29
CA ARG A 416 12.91 6.26 -7.43
C ARG A 416 12.70 7.28 -8.56
N LEU A 417 11.46 7.42 -9.01
CA LEU A 417 11.05 8.41 -10.02
C LEU A 417 11.88 8.34 -11.32
N LEU A 418 12.26 7.13 -11.72
CA LEU A 418 13.14 6.84 -12.85
C LEU A 418 12.52 7.15 -14.21
N ALA A 419 11.19 7.12 -14.34
CA ALA A 419 10.54 7.39 -15.62
C ALA A 419 10.71 8.84 -16.12
N LYS A 420 11.13 9.75 -15.23
CA LYS A 420 11.56 11.12 -15.57
C LYS A 420 13.05 11.23 -15.91
N LEU A 421 13.85 10.23 -15.54
CA LEU A 421 15.31 10.24 -15.63
C LEU A 421 15.83 9.45 -16.84
N THR A 422 15.21 8.31 -17.16
CA THR A 422 15.64 7.44 -18.26
C THR A 422 14.51 7.05 -19.20
N ARG A 423 14.87 6.49 -20.35
CA ARG A 423 13.92 5.91 -21.31
C ARG A 423 13.70 4.43 -20.99
N PRO A 424 12.51 3.87 -21.27
CA PRO A 424 12.26 2.44 -21.14
C PRO A 424 13.33 1.61 -21.85
N GLY A 425 13.82 0.56 -21.21
CA GLY A 425 14.87 -0.31 -21.75
C GLY A 425 16.29 0.25 -21.68
N SER A 426 16.49 1.45 -21.12
CA SER A 426 17.83 2.00 -20.82
C SER A 426 18.11 1.90 -19.32
N PRO A 427 18.88 0.89 -18.86
CA PRO A 427 19.23 0.72 -17.45
C PRO A 427 19.77 2.02 -16.85
N PRO A 428 19.27 2.48 -15.69
CA PRO A 428 19.76 3.68 -15.04
C PRO A 428 21.08 3.37 -14.32
N LEU A 429 22.14 3.18 -15.10
CA LEU A 429 23.47 2.78 -14.63
C LEU A 429 24.53 3.84 -14.97
N GLY A 430 25.54 3.93 -14.11
CA GLY A 430 26.75 4.70 -14.36
C GLY A 430 26.60 6.23 -14.41
N GLU A 431 27.71 6.89 -14.71
CA GLU A 431 27.89 8.35 -14.59
C GLU A 431 26.96 9.16 -15.50
N LYS A 432 26.62 8.64 -16.68
CA LYS A 432 25.74 9.36 -17.62
C LYS A 432 24.37 9.67 -17.00
N ILE A 433 23.88 8.79 -16.13
CA ILE A 433 22.58 8.93 -15.47
C ILE A 433 22.72 9.63 -14.12
N TRP A 434 23.68 9.18 -13.31
CA TRP A 434 23.81 9.58 -11.91
C TRP A 434 24.74 10.78 -11.69
N GLN A 435 25.56 11.14 -12.67
CA GLN A 435 26.47 12.29 -12.62
C GLN A 435 27.34 12.22 -11.36
N ASP A 436 27.67 13.37 -10.76
CA ASP A 436 28.47 13.48 -9.54
C ASP A 436 27.63 13.31 -8.25
N THR A 437 26.49 12.60 -8.32
CA THR A 437 25.65 12.33 -7.14
C THR A 437 26.37 11.37 -6.20
N GLU A 438 26.51 11.75 -4.93
CA GLU A 438 27.20 11.00 -3.88
C GLU A 438 26.29 10.78 -2.67
N ILE A 439 26.60 9.75 -1.89
CA ILE A 439 25.96 9.49 -0.59
C ILE A 439 26.94 9.94 0.50
N GLU A 440 26.51 10.90 1.32
CA GLU A 440 27.30 11.39 2.43
C GLU A 440 27.27 10.38 3.58
N LEU A 441 28.47 9.96 4.00
CA LEU A 441 28.63 9.01 5.08
C LEU A 441 28.96 9.71 6.40
N PRO A 442 28.36 9.26 7.52
CA PRO A 442 28.74 9.72 8.84
C PRO A 442 30.24 9.46 9.13
N PRO A 443 30.87 10.25 10.01
CA PRO A 443 32.23 9.99 10.46
C PRO A 443 32.39 8.58 11.05
N GLY A 444 33.55 7.97 10.82
CA GLY A 444 33.89 6.64 11.35
C GLY A 444 33.33 5.47 10.55
N MET A 445 32.75 5.72 9.37
CA MET A 445 32.39 4.65 8.42
C MET A 445 33.63 4.09 7.71
N PRO A 446 33.62 2.80 7.30
CA PRO A 446 34.71 2.18 6.57
C PRO A 446 35.07 2.88 5.25
N ALA A 447 36.34 2.79 4.86
CA ALA A 447 36.83 3.35 3.60
C ALA A 447 36.64 2.42 2.39
N HIS A 448 36.48 1.11 2.65
CA HIS A 448 36.31 0.06 1.65
C HIS A 448 34.96 -0.62 1.85
N TRP A 449 34.30 -0.95 0.74
CA TRP A 449 32.96 -1.50 0.76
C TRP A 449 32.83 -2.58 -0.31
N THR A 450 32.18 -3.68 0.02
CA THR A 450 31.85 -4.73 -0.94
C THR A 450 30.37 -4.69 -1.27
N ASN A 451 30.02 -4.63 -2.56
CA ASN A 451 28.62 -4.72 -3.00
C ASN A 451 28.11 -6.15 -2.85
N VAL A 452 27.12 -6.36 -1.99
CA VAL A 452 26.54 -7.68 -1.67
C VAL A 452 25.97 -8.36 -2.93
N LEU A 453 25.49 -7.59 -3.89
CA LEU A 453 24.83 -8.09 -5.10
C LEU A 453 25.77 -8.34 -6.28
N THR A 454 27.02 -7.90 -6.22
CA THR A 454 27.95 -8.04 -7.36
C THR A 454 29.33 -8.50 -6.94
N ASN A 455 29.64 -8.46 -5.64
CA ASN A 455 30.96 -8.60 -5.05
C ASN A 455 31.99 -7.58 -5.58
N GLU A 456 31.53 -6.48 -6.20
CA GLU A 456 32.41 -5.39 -6.62
C GLU A 456 32.88 -4.60 -5.39
N GLU A 457 34.17 -4.30 -5.35
CA GLU A 457 34.79 -3.45 -4.33
C GLU A 457 34.62 -1.97 -4.69
N LEU A 458 34.31 -1.17 -3.67
CA LEU A 458 34.04 0.26 -3.76
C LEU A 458 34.89 1.00 -2.73
N SER A 459 35.27 2.23 -3.07
CA SER A 459 36.05 3.12 -2.20
C SER A 459 35.38 4.48 -2.12
N LEU A 460 35.76 5.27 -1.11
CA LEU A 460 35.25 6.63 -0.95
C LEU A 460 35.75 7.58 -2.06
N PRO A 461 34.94 8.58 -2.44
CA PRO A 461 33.56 8.84 -2.01
C PRO A 461 32.56 7.81 -2.60
N LEU A 462 31.47 7.52 -1.87
CA LEU A 462 30.42 6.63 -2.35
C LEU A 462 29.55 7.31 -3.42
N ARG A 463 30.03 7.28 -4.66
CA ARG A 463 29.28 7.77 -5.82
C ARG A 463 28.13 6.83 -6.18
N VAL A 464 26.96 7.39 -6.43
CA VAL A 464 25.79 6.62 -6.89
C VAL A 464 26.06 5.95 -8.23
N SER A 465 26.84 6.58 -9.11
CA SER A 465 27.27 5.99 -10.38
C SER A 465 28.09 4.71 -10.20
N ALA A 466 28.92 4.63 -9.15
CA ALA A 466 29.71 3.46 -8.82
C ALA A 466 28.87 2.39 -8.10
N LEU A 467 27.98 2.80 -7.19
CA LEU A 467 27.01 1.90 -6.55
C LEU A 467 26.12 1.22 -7.59
N PHE A 468 25.73 1.94 -8.63
CA PHE A 468 24.86 1.47 -9.70
C PHE A 468 25.61 1.21 -11.01
N SER A 469 26.80 0.60 -10.90
CA SER A 469 27.65 0.16 -12.01
C SER A 469 27.04 -1.00 -12.83
N ALA A 470 26.45 -1.97 -12.13
CA ALA A 470 25.98 -3.23 -12.70
C ALA A 470 24.48 -3.47 -12.50
N LEU A 471 23.96 -3.07 -11.34
CA LEU A 471 22.53 -3.10 -11.00
C LEU A 471 22.09 -1.72 -10.53
N PRO A 472 20.84 -1.31 -10.78
CA PRO A 472 20.35 0.02 -10.42
C PRO A 472 19.91 0.08 -8.96
N LEU A 473 20.56 -0.65 -8.06
CA LEU A 473 20.27 -0.74 -6.64
C LEU A 473 21.49 -1.35 -5.95
N SER A 474 21.67 -1.06 -4.67
CA SER A 474 22.86 -1.49 -3.96
C SER A 474 22.62 -1.73 -2.47
N VAL A 475 23.26 -2.77 -1.98
CA VAL A 475 23.51 -3.02 -0.55
C VAL A 475 25.01 -3.26 -0.47
N VAL A 476 25.74 -2.36 0.17
CA VAL A 476 27.19 -2.50 0.36
C VAL A 476 27.50 -2.74 1.82
N SER A 477 28.44 -3.64 2.10
CA SER A 477 28.94 -3.93 3.45
C SER A 477 30.35 -3.37 3.59
N GLY A 478 30.62 -2.74 4.73
CA GLY A 478 31.94 -2.19 5.06
C GLY A 478 32.59 -2.91 6.24
#